data_AF-A0A804RA20-F1
#
_entry.id   AF-A0A804RA20-F1
#
_cell.length_a   1.000
_cell.length_b   1.000
_cell.length_c   1.000
_cell.angle_alpha   90.00
_cell.angle_beta   90.00
_cell.angle_gamma   90.00
#
_symmetry.space_group_name_H-M   'P 1'
#
loop_
_entity.id
_entity.type
_entity.pdbx_description
1 polymer ?
#
loop_
_entity_poly.entity_id
_entity_poly.type
_entity_poly.pdbx_seq_one_letter_code
_entity_poly.pdbx_strand_id
1 'polypeptide(L)'
;MLARLKRHAELSGQPLWGLSGPHDGPRYDESPETSAFFREPGGSWKSAYGEFFLSWYAGELLAHGDRVLAAASRAFGGKPVELSAKVPLMRGPSPADATAGLYGGYSPVAEMFARHRCAVIASGVEARPDAAAEGRLARVKAACAEHGARLAAESAPLSVARGGASAGSPGVVWLSAGRTRPCQFTYQRMGAEFFSPGHWPLFVQFVRALECPEEAHEDDLPVSAGGGERLTVPSASAPTSEATRTREVQTV
;
A
#
# COMPACT_ATOMS: atom_id res chain seq x y z
N MET A 1 6.56 7.20 24.47
CA MET A 1 6.68 8.15 23.35
C MET A 1 7.14 9.53 23.82
N LEU A 2 6.40 10.23 24.68
CA LEU A 2 6.77 11.60 25.13
C LEU A 2 8.19 11.74 25.70
N ALA A 3 8.67 10.79 26.51
CA ALA A 3 10.05 10.82 26.99
C ALA A 3 11.10 10.71 25.86
N ARG A 4 10.80 9.98 24.77
CA ARG A 4 11.68 9.90 23.60
C ARG A 4 11.66 11.19 22.78
N LEU A 5 10.47 11.80 22.63
CA LEU A 5 10.32 13.11 22.00
C LEU A 5 11.12 14.18 22.74
N LYS A 6 10.99 14.24 24.08
CA LYS A 6 11.75 15.15 24.93
C LYS A 6 13.26 14.99 24.72
N ARG A 7 13.76 13.75 24.78
CA ARG A 7 15.17 13.45 24.53
C ARG A 7 15.62 13.86 23.12
N HIS A 8 14.80 13.61 22.10
CA HIS A 8 15.11 13.99 20.73
C HIS A 8 15.21 15.52 20.58
N ALA A 9 14.30 16.25 21.22
CA ALA A 9 14.29 17.71 21.25
C ALA A 9 15.52 18.31 21.93
N GLU A 10 15.95 17.72 23.06
CA GLU A 10 17.19 18.10 23.76
C GLU A 10 18.42 17.88 22.87
N LEU A 11 18.50 16.74 22.18
CA LEU A 11 19.61 16.41 21.26
C LEU A 11 19.65 17.30 20.01
N SER A 12 18.48 17.75 19.53
CA SER A 12 18.37 18.67 18.38
C SER A 12 18.60 20.15 18.76
N GLY A 13 18.95 20.45 20.02
CA GLY A 13 19.15 21.83 20.48
C GLY A 13 17.85 22.64 20.61
N GLN A 14 16.69 21.98 20.63
CA GLN A 14 15.36 22.58 20.66
C GLN A 14 14.52 22.00 21.80
N PRO A 15 14.95 22.08 23.08
CA PRO A 15 14.33 21.35 24.19
C PRO A 15 12.83 21.65 24.39
N LEU A 16 12.37 22.86 24.02
CA LEU A 16 10.97 23.26 24.11
C LEU A 16 10.06 22.50 23.13
N TRP A 17 10.59 22.02 22.01
CA TRP A 17 9.82 21.24 21.02
C TRP A 17 9.48 19.84 21.53
N GLY A 18 10.14 19.40 22.60
CA GLY A 18 9.96 18.08 23.19
C GLY A 18 8.89 17.98 24.28
N LEU A 19 8.24 19.10 24.62
CA LEU A 19 7.30 19.17 25.75
C LEU A 19 5.96 18.49 25.45
N SER A 20 5.52 18.52 24.19
CA SER A 20 4.30 17.88 23.70
C SER A 20 4.38 17.67 22.19
N GLY A 21 3.49 16.85 21.64
CA GLY A 21 3.19 16.88 20.20
C GLY A 21 2.40 18.13 19.80
N PRO A 22 2.10 18.31 18.51
CA PRO A 22 1.37 19.44 17.98
C PRO A 22 0.01 19.60 18.67
N HIS A 23 -0.25 20.79 19.20
CA HIS A 23 -1.47 21.09 19.94
C HIS A 23 -2.60 21.63 19.04
N ASP A 24 -2.27 21.93 17.79
CA ASP A 24 -3.12 22.48 16.75
C ASP A 24 -3.48 21.44 15.67
N GLY A 25 -3.24 20.15 15.95
CA GLY A 25 -3.60 19.02 15.10
C GLY A 25 -5.10 18.70 15.09
N PRO A 26 -5.57 17.89 14.11
CA PRO A 26 -6.97 17.52 13.99
C PRO A 26 -7.38 16.53 15.09
N ARG A 27 -8.65 16.56 15.48
CA ARG A 27 -9.28 15.46 16.22
C ARG A 27 -9.61 14.31 15.27
N TYR A 28 -9.89 13.12 15.82
CA TYR A 28 -10.15 11.92 15.01
C TYR A 28 -11.39 12.03 14.11
N ASP A 29 -12.35 12.88 14.47
CA ASP A 29 -13.58 13.17 13.76
C ASP A 29 -13.48 14.41 12.84
N GLU A 30 -12.33 15.06 12.79
CA GLU A 30 -12.08 16.25 11.98
C GLU A 30 -11.28 15.91 10.71
N SER A 31 -11.55 16.63 9.62
CA SER A 31 -10.67 16.57 8.45
C SER A 31 -9.32 17.18 8.80
N PRO A 32 -8.17 16.59 8.39
CA PRO A 32 -6.87 17.20 8.64
C PRO A 32 -6.80 18.67 8.19
N GLU A 33 -7.39 18.98 7.04
CA GLU A 33 -7.43 20.33 6.44
C GLU A 33 -8.12 21.38 7.33
N THR A 34 -8.99 20.98 8.28
CA THR A 34 -9.67 21.91 9.19
C THR A 34 -8.82 22.30 10.40
N SER A 35 -7.77 21.53 10.70
CA SER A 35 -6.84 21.81 11.80
C SER A 35 -5.88 22.96 11.47
N ALA A 36 -5.32 23.64 12.49
CA ALA A 36 -4.24 24.61 12.23
C ALA A 36 -2.95 23.94 11.77
N PHE A 37 -2.73 22.71 12.19
CA PHE A 37 -1.53 21.98 11.85
C PHE A 37 -1.47 21.63 10.37
N PHE A 38 -2.53 21.04 9.80
CA PHE A 38 -2.51 20.52 8.41
C PHE A 38 -3.24 21.37 7.37
N ARG A 39 -3.82 22.52 7.73
CA ARG A 39 -4.51 23.39 6.75
C ARG A 39 -3.61 23.78 5.57
N GLU A 40 -4.23 23.94 4.41
CA GLU A 40 -3.63 24.61 3.28
C GLU A 40 -4.41 25.88 2.90
N PRO A 41 -3.74 27.02 2.66
CA PRO A 41 -2.31 27.28 2.87
C PRO A 41 -1.97 27.55 4.34
N GLY A 42 -0.67 27.44 4.68
CA GLY A 42 -0.12 27.97 5.94
C GLY A 42 -0.21 27.07 7.16
N GLY A 43 -0.47 25.76 6.99
CA GLY A 43 -0.44 24.80 8.08
C GLY A 43 0.93 24.70 8.76
N SER A 44 0.94 24.61 10.08
CA SER A 44 2.17 24.56 10.88
C SER A 44 2.99 23.28 10.67
N TRP A 45 2.43 22.26 10.00
CA TRP A 45 3.15 21.07 9.57
C TRP A 45 4.36 21.37 8.65
N LYS A 46 4.34 22.51 7.94
CA LYS A 46 5.44 23.01 7.11
C LYS A 46 6.44 23.90 7.87
N SER A 47 6.22 24.14 9.15
CA SER A 47 7.16 24.90 9.99
C SER A 47 8.34 24.03 10.43
N ALA A 48 9.39 24.65 10.96
CA ALA A 48 10.53 23.93 11.52
C ALA A 48 10.13 22.95 12.64
N TYR A 49 9.14 23.32 13.46
CA TYR A 49 8.58 22.41 14.47
C TYR A 49 7.80 21.25 13.85
N GLY A 50 6.99 21.53 12.82
CA GLY A 50 6.22 20.51 12.10
C GLY A 50 7.12 19.47 11.45
N GLU A 51 8.15 19.90 10.73
CA GLU A 51 9.17 19.03 10.13
C GLU A 51 9.91 18.20 11.19
N PHE A 52 10.33 18.83 12.30
CA PHE A 52 10.95 18.14 13.43
C PHE A 52 10.06 17.02 13.99
N PHE A 53 8.81 17.37 14.33
CA PHE A 53 7.90 16.42 14.98
C PHE A 53 7.52 15.28 14.04
N LEU A 54 7.17 15.58 12.79
CA LEU A 54 6.76 14.56 11.82
C LEU A 54 7.92 13.65 11.42
N SER A 55 9.14 14.18 11.27
CA SER A 55 10.34 13.38 11.01
C SER A 55 10.66 12.46 12.19
N TRP A 56 10.60 12.97 13.43
CA TRP A 56 10.77 12.15 14.63
C TRP A 56 9.71 11.05 14.71
N TYR A 57 8.44 11.39 14.49
CA TYR A 57 7.34 10.46 14.58
C TYR A 57 7.46 9.33 13.55
N ALA A 58 7.72 9.64 12.28
CA ALA A 58 7.99 8.64 11.25
C ALA A 58 9.25 7.81 11.55
N GLY A 59 10.31 8.45 12.06
CA GLY A 59 11.54 7.78 12.47
C GLY A 59 11.34 6.76 13.60
N GLU A 60 10.49 7.05 14.59
CA GLU A 60 10.14 6.11 15.67
C GLU A 60 9.41 4.87 15.12
N LEU A 61 8.51 5.05 14.14
CA LEU A 61 7.82 3.94 13.47
C LEU A 61 8.79 3.09 12.64
N LEU A 62 9.67 3.72 11.85
CA LEU A 62 10.71 3.02 11.09
C LEU A 62 11.63 2.21 12.01
N ALA A 63 12.11 2.82 13.09
CA ALA A 63 12.95 2.14 14.07
C ALA A 63 12.21 1.01 14.81
N HIS A 64 10.90 1.14 15.02
CA HIS A 64 10.07 0.05 15.54
C HIS A 64 9.98 -1.12 14.55
N GLY A 65 9.64 -0.84 13.29
CA GLY A 65 9.58 -1.84 12.22
C GLY A 65 10.90 -2.59 12.05
N ASP A 66 12.02 -1.85 12.04
CA ASP A 66 13.37 -2.41 11.90
C ASP A 66 13.70 -3.40 13.03
N ARG A 67 13.37 -3.06 14.29
CA ARG A 67 13.58 -3.96 15.44
C ARG A 67 12.71 -5.22 15.37
N VAL A 68 11.45 -5.08 14.95
CA VAL A 68 10.51 -6.22 14.82
C VAL A 68 10.96 -7.15 13.70
N LEU A 69 11.31 -6.60 12.53
CA LEU A 69 11.79 -7.39 11.39
C LEU A 69 13.15 -8.01 11.65
N ALA A 70 14.04 -7.36 12.40
CA ALA A 70 15.30 -7.96 12.85
C ALA A 70 15.04 -9.20 13.74
N ALA A 71 14.07 -9.13 14.65
CA ALA A 71 13.68 -10.26 15.47
C ALA A 71 13.06 -11.40 14.65
N ALA A 72 12.14 -11.08 13.73
CA ALA A 72 11.54 -12.06 12.84
C ALA A 72 12.60 -12.73 11.94
N SER A 73 13.51 -11.95 11.35
CA SER A 73 14.60 -12.45 10.50
C SER A 73 15.50 -13.43 11.24
N ARG A 74 15.79 -13.18 12.53
CA ARG A 74 16.53 -14.15 13.37
C ARG A 74 15.72 -15.41 13.65
N ALA A 75 14.42 -15.29 13.94
CA ALA A 75 13.56 -16.42 14.30
C ALA A 75 13.26 -17.36 13.12
N PHE A 76 13.19 -16.81 11.92
CA PHE A 76 12.87 -17.53 10.68
C PHE A 76 14.07 -17.74 9.75
N GLY A 77 15.24 -17.22 10.11
CA GLY A 77 16.47 -17.39 9.33
C GLY A 77 16.76 -18.86 9.03
N GLY A 78 16.95 -19.18 7.75
CA GLY A 78 17.21 -20.55 7.27
C GLY A 78 15.96 -21.44 7.12
N LYS A 79 14.77 -20.98 7.52
CA LYS A 79 13.51 -21.68 7.28
C LYS A 79 12.92 -21.25 5.93
N PRO A 80 12.12 -22.10 5.27
CA PRO A 80 11.43 -21.76 4.01
C PRO A 80 10.20 -20.87 4.28
N VAL A 81 10.42 -19.72 4.95
CA VAL A 81 9.37 -18.76 5.32
C VAL A 81 9.76 -17.38 4.80
N GLU A 82 8.85 -16.75 4.05
CA GLU A 82 9.04 -15.37 3.59
C GLU A 82 8.42 -14.37 4.57
N LEU A 83 9.18 -13.33 4.90
CA LEU A 83 8.65 -12.21 5.68
C LEU A 83 7.93 -11.23 4.76
N SER A 84 6.79 -10.74 5.22
CA SER A 84 6.07 -9.66 4.56
C SER A 84 5.40 -8.78 5.61
N ALA A 85 5.28 -7.49 5.29
CA ALA A 85 4.69 -6.51 6.18
C ALA A 85 3.83 -5.52 5.40
N LYS A 86 2.75 -5.06 6.02
CA LYS A 86 1.74 -4.21 5.38
C LYS A 86 2.08 -2.75 5.50
N VAL A 87 1.91 -2.03 4.41
CA VAL A 87 1.91 -0.57 4.35
C VAL A 87 0.51 -0.13 3.92
N PRO A 88 -0.22 0.64 4.74
CA PRO A 88 -1.57 1.06 4.39
C PRO A 88 -1.55 2.07 3.24
N LEU A 89 -2.44 1.87 2.27
CA LEU A 89 -2.78 2.88 1.28
C LEU A 89 -3.89 3.76 1.85
N MET A 90 -3.51 4.85 2.51
CA MET A 90 -4.46 5.75 3.16
C MET A 90 -5.35 6.45 2.12
N ARG A 91 -6.66 6.48 2.37
CA ARG A 91 -7.61 7.30 1.59
C ARG A 91 -7.54 8.76 2.06
N GLY A 92 -7.72 9.71 1.14
CA GLY A 92 -7.84 11.13 1.46
C GLY A 92 -6.61 11.98 1.08
N PRO A 93 -6.38 13.13 1.73
CA PRO A 93 -5.29 14.05 1.39
C PRO A 93 -3.95 13.61 1.99
N SER A 94 -2.85 14.26 1.59
CA SER A 94 -1.49 13.92 2.03
C SER A 94 -1.26 13.95 3.55
N PRO A 95 -1.92 14.83 4.36
CA PRO A 95 -1.83 14.79 5.82
C PRO A 95 -2.19 13.46 6.48
N ALA A 96 -3.03 12.64 5.82
CA ALA A 96 -3.36 11.30 6.30
C ALA A 96 -2.12 10.38 6.33
N ASP A 97 -1.18 10.52 5.39
CA ASP A 97 0.08 9.78 5.42
C ASP A 97 0.94 10.22 6.61
N ALA A 98 1.03 11.53 6.85
CA ALA A 98 1.84 12.08 7.95
C ALA A 98 1.33 11.62 9.33
N THR A 99 0.02 11.65 9.56
CA THR A 99 -0.61 11.15 10.80
C THR A 99 -0.48 9.64 10.97
N ALA A 100 -0.45 8.88 9.87
CA ALA A 100 -0.14 7.45 9.87
C ALA A 100 1.37 7.16 10.07
N GLY A 101 2.22 8.20 10.15
CA GLY A 101 3.66 8.08 10.34
C GLY A 101 4.45 7.76 9.07
N LEU A 102 3.86 8.04 7.90
CA LEU A 102 4.49 7.94 6.58
C LEU A 102 5.02 9.30 6.09
N TYR A 103 5.42 10.17 7.01
CA TYR A 103 6.12 11.40 6.66
C TYR A 103 7.49 11.07 6.04
N GLY A 104 7.84 11.73 4.93
CA GLY A 104 8.98 11.36 4.07
C GLY A 104 8.65 10.30 3.01
N GLY A 105 7.41 9.80 2.97
CA GLY A 105 6.92 8.88 1.94
C GLY A 105 7.35 7.43 2.16
N TYR A 106 7.30 6.63 1.09
CA TYR A 106 7.47 5.17 1.17
C TYR A 106 8.92 4.69 0.99
N SER A 107 9.84 5.55 0.53
CA SER A 107 11.24 5.16 0.25
C SER A 107 11.96 4.64 1.50
N PRO A 108 11.94 5.34 2.67
CA PRO A 108 12.56 4.82 3.89
C PRO A 108 11.93 3.51 4.41
N VAL A 109 10.63 3.32 4.16
CA VAL A 109 9.89 2.09 4.53
C VAL A 109 10.35 0.92 3.67
N ALA A 110 10.45 1.12 2.35
CA ALA A 110 10.92 0.11 1.41
C ALA A 110 12.39 -0.25 1.67
N GLU A 111 13.26 0.72 1.93
CA GLU A 111 14.65 0.50 2.34
C GLU A 111 14.71 -0.38 3.59
N MET A 112 13.96 -0.02 4.64
CA MET A 112 13.94 -0.76 5.89
C MET A 112 13.46 -2.20 5.69
N PHE A 113 12.42 -2.44 4.89
CA PHE A 113 11.96 -3.80 4.57
C PHE A 113 12.99 -4.58 3.75
N ALA A 114 13.66 -3.94 2.78
CA ALA A 114 14.69 -4.57 1.95
C ALA A 114 15.87 -5.09 2.78
N ARG A 115 16.31 -4.33 3.80
CA ARG A 115 17.37 -4.77 4.75
C ARG A 115 17.06 -6.09 5.44
N HIS A 116 15.77 -6.37 5.70
CA HIS A 116 15.30 -7.60 6.34
C HIS A 116 14.76 -8.65 5.35
N ARG A 117 14.95 -8.44 4.04
CA ARG A 117 14.38 -9.29 2.97
C ARG A 117 12.86 -9.49 3.12
N CYS A 118 12.18 -8.46 3.64
CA CYS A 118 10.75 -8.44 3.87
C CYS A 118 10.05 -7.88 2.62
N ALA A 119 8.98 -8.53 2.16
CA ALA A 119 8.13 -7.98 1.10
C ALA A 119 7.23 -6.86 1.64
N VAL A 120 7.03 -5.82 0.83
CA VAL A 120 6.11 -4.70 1.08
C VAL A 120 4.73 -5.08 0.57
N ILE A 121 3.75 -5.31 1.44
CA ILE A 121 2.35 -5.49 1.04
C ILE A 121 1.69 -4.12 0.98
N ALA A 122 1.39 -3.63 -0.22
CA ALA A 122 0.49 -2.50 -0.41
C ALA A 122 -0.93 -2.93 -0.02
N SER A 123 -1.40 -2.47 1.14
CA SER A 123 -2.66 -2.94 1.74
C SER A 123 -3.79 -1.95 1.45
N GLY A 124 -4.93 -2.48 0.97
CA GLY A 124 -6.09 -1.69 0.60
C GLY A 124 -6.11 -1.28 -0.86
N VAL A 125 -5.53 -2.08 -1.77
CA VAL A 125 -5.59 -1.84 -3.21
C VAL A 125 -7.05 -1.94 -3.66
N GLU A 126 -7.62 -0.81 -4.04
CA GLU A 126 -9.00 -0.73 -4.50
C GLU A 126 -9.13 -1.25 -5.92
N ALA A 127 -10.32 -1.75 -6.24
CA ALA A 127 -10.68 -2.06 -7.62
C ALA A 127 -10.65 -0.77 -8.46
N ARG A 128 -11.35 0.27 -7.98
CA ARG A 128 -11.40 1.59 -8.60
C ARG A 128 -10.70 2.63 -7.73
N PRO A 129 -9.36 2.65 -7.72
CA PRO A 129 -8.65 3.72 -7.03
C PRO A 129 -8.99 5.05 -7.69
N ASP A 130 -9.13 6.11 -6.89
CA ASP A 130 -9.07 7.47 -7.42
C ASP A 130 -7.62 7.83 -7.79
N ALA A 131 -7.43 8.98 -8.44
CA ALA A 131 -6.10 9.44 -8.84
C ALA A 131 -5.11 9.56 -7.65
N ALA A 132 -5.60 9.83 -6.44
CA ALA A 132 -4.75 9.91 -5.26
C ALA A 132 -4.28 8.53 -4.79
N ALA A 133 -5.17 7.54 -4.79
CA ALA A 133 -4.85 6.15 -4.48
C ALA A 133 -3.91 5.53 -5.53
N GLU A 134 -4.12 5.81 -6.82
CA GLU A 134 -3.20 5.41 -7.89
C GLU A 134 -1.80 6.01 -7.70
N GLY A 135 -1.74 7.32 -7.41
CA GLY A 135 -0.49 8.02 -7.11
C GLY A 135 0.24 7.43 -5.90
N ARG A 136 -0.48 7.06 -4.82
CA ARG A 136 0.12 6.37 -3.66
C ARG A 136 0.69 5.01 -4.04
N LEU A 137 -0.07 4.19 -4.76
CA LEU A 137 0.39 2.88 -5.22
C LEU A 137 1.63 3.00 -6.13
N ALA A 138 1.66 3.99 -7.03
CA ALA A 138 2.82 4.27 -7.87
C ALA A 138 4.07 4.64 -7.04
N ARG A 139 3.91 5.46 -5.98
CA ARG A 139 5.03 5.79 -5.07
C ARG A 139 5.53 4.57 -4.29
N VAL A 140 4.65 3.68 -3.83
CA VAL A 140 5.05 2.41 -3.20
C VAL A 140 5.82 1.52 -4.19
N LYS A 141 5.30 1.38 -5.43
CA LYS A 141 5.97 0.63 -6.51
C LYS A 141 7.36 1.18 -6.82
N ALA A 142 7.51 2.50 -6.92
CA ALA A 142 8.77 3.17 -7.18
C ALA A 142 9.77 2.96 -6.04
N ALA A 143 9.33 3.14 -4.78
CA ALA A 143 10.17 2.90 -3.60
C ALA A 143 10.65 1.44 -3.51
N CYS A 144 9.80 0.47 -3.84
CA CYS A 144 10.19 -0.94 -3.89
C CYS A 144 11.25 -1.19 -4.98
N ALA A 145 11.06 -0.62 -6.17
CA ALA A 145 12.01 -0.74 -7.27
C ALA A 145 13.36 -0.09 -6.96
N GLU A 146 13.35 1.08 -6.31
CA GLU A 146 14.55 1.82 -5.89
C GLU A 146 15.42 1.00 -4.93
N HIS A 147 14.80 0.37 -3.92
CA HIS A 147 15.51 -0.35 -2.86
C HIS A 147 15.61 -1.87 -3.06
N GLY A 148 15.09 -2.40 -4.18
CA GLY A 148 15.05 -3.83 -4.45
C GLY A 148 14.15 -4.62 -3.49
N ALA A 149 13.16 -3.96 -2.87
CA ALA A 149 12.17 -4.64 -2.04
C ALA A 149 11.16 -5.39 -2.91
N ARG A 150 10.75 -6.60 -2.50
CA ARG A 150 9.68 -7.32 -3.18
C ARG A 150 8.35 -6.64 -2.90
N LEU A 151 7.58 -6.34 -3.95
CA LEU A 151 6.23 -5.80 -3.82
C LEU A 151 5.22 -6.94 -3.71
N ALA A 152 4.25 -6.78 -2.83
CA ALA A 152 3.07 -7.60 -2.66
C ALA A 152 1.84 -6.69 -2.60
N ALA A 153 0.65 -7.24 -2.78
CA ALA A 153 -0.58 -6.46 -2.73
C ALA A 153 -1.68 -7.18 -1.94
N GLU A 154 -2.54 -6.41 -1.29
CA GLU A 154 -3.76 -6.87 -0.66
C GLU A 154 -4.92 -5.99 -1.07
N SER A 155 -6.04 -6.60 -1.50
CA SER A 155 -7.22 -5.85 -1.92
C SER A 155 -7.86 -5.08 -0.76
N ALA A 156 -8.54 -3.98 -1.08
CA ALA A 156 -9.51 -3.39 -0.17
C ALA A 156 -10.67 -4.39 0.10
N PRO A 157 -11.35 -4.30 1.25
CA PRO A 157 -12.52 -5.13 1.53
C PRO A 157 -13.66 -4.87 0.53
N LEU A 158 -14.36 -5.93 0.12
CA LEU A 158 -15.53 -5.87 -0.77
C LEU A 158 -16.58 -4.83 -0.37
N SER A 159 -16.83 -4.68 0.94
CA SER A 159 -17.78 -3.71 1.48
C SER A 159 -17.41 -2.25 1.16
N VAL A 160 -16.12 -1.94 1.05
CA VAL A 160 -15.63 -0.61 0.67
C VAL A 160 -15.81 -0.37 -0.83
N ALA A 161 -15.65 -1.44 -1.65
CA ALA A 161 -15.82 -1.35 -3.10
C ALA A 161 -17.25 -0.96 -3.53
N ARG A 162 -18.26 -1.27 -2.71
CA ARG A 162 -19.66 -0.86 -2.96
C ARG A 162 -20.02 0.54 -2.46
N GLY A 163 -19.31 1.06 -1.47
CA GLY A 163 -19.65 2.33 -0.81
C GLY A 163 -19.26 3.61 -1.57
N GLY A 164 -18.52 3.50 -2.69
CA GLY A 164 -17.87 4.64 -3.34
C GLY A 164 -18.44 5.08 -4.70
N ALA A 165 -19.38 4.35 -5.32
CA ALA A 165 -19.77 4.65 -6.69
C ALA A 165 -21.24 4.35 -6.96
N SER A 166 -21.98 5.41 -7.33
CA SER A 166 -22.85 5.46 -8.49
C SER A 166 -23.04 4.11 -9.20
N ALA A 167 -24.27 3.59 -9.13
CA ALA A 167 -24.73 2.44 -9.90
C ALA A 167 -24.55 2.72 -11.40
N GLY A 168 -23.48 2.23 -12.03
CA GLY A 168 -23.31 2.47 -13.46
C GLY A 168 -22.02 2.05 -14.16
N SER A 169 -21.05 1.42 -13.50
CA SER A 169 -19.91 0.84 -14.23
C SER A 169 -19.29 -0.33 -13.50
N PRO A 170 -18.66 -1.28 -14.20
CA PRO A 170 -18.05 -2.49 -13.66
C PRO A 170 -16.63 -2.26 -13.08
N GLY A 171 -16.27 -3.01 -12.04
CA GLY A 171 -15.06 -2.80 -11.22
C GLY A 171 -13.85 -3.54 -11.76
N VAL A 172 -12.92 -2.81 -12.37
CA VAL A 172 -11.58 -3.27 -12.71
C VAL A 172 -10.75 -3.49 -11.44
N VAL A 173 -9.76 -4.39 -11.38
CA VAL A 173 -8.71 -4.37 -10.34
C VAL A 173 -7.39 -4.09 -11.06
N TRP A 174 -6.89 -2.86 -10.95
CA TRP A 174 -5.65 -2.46 -11.62
C TRP A 174 -4.41 -2.95 -10.87
N LEU A 175 -3.72 -3.93 -11.46
CA LEU A 175 -2.30 -4.19 -11.25
C LEU A 175 -1.54 -4.14 -12.59
N SER A 176 -1.92 -3.24 -13.49
CA SER A 176 -1.40 -3.21 -14.86
C SER A 176 -0.27 -2.18 -15.08
N ALA A 177 0.65 -2.54 -15.99
CA ALA A 177 1.60 -1.72 -16.75
C ALA A 177 2.70 -0.92 -16.02
N GLY A 178 3.26 -1.44 -14.92
CA GLY A 178 4.50 -0.91 -14.32
C GLY A 178 5.58 -1.99 -14.19
N ARG A 179 6.87 -1.61 -14.07
CA ARG A 179 8.02 -2.54 -13.97
C ARG A 179 7.94 -3.54 -12.80
N THR A 180 7.04 -3.35 -11.85
CA THR A 180 6.91 -4.16 -10.63
C THR A 180 5.52 -4.78 -10.52
N ARG A 181 5.40 -6.04 -10.94
CA ARG A 181 4.26 -6.91 -10.60
C ARG A 181 4.39 -7.36 -9.15
N PRO A 182 3.29 -7.48 -8.39
CA PRO A 182 3.37 -8.01 -7.04
C PRO A 182 3.75 -9.50 -7.09
N CYS A 183 4.65 -9.94 -6.20
CA CYS A 183 5.05 -11.33 -6.07
C CYS A 183 4.00 -12.21 -5.38
N GLN A 184 3.02 -11.58 -4.71
CA GLN A 184 1.88 -12.22 -4.08
C GLN A 184 0.69 -11.24 -4.05
N PHE A 185 -0.53 -11.78 -4.15
CA PHE A 185 -1.76 -11.03 -3.98
C PHE A 185 -2.64 -11.69 -2.91
N THR A 186 -3.14 -10.91 -1.96
CA THR A 186 -4.10 -11.37 -0.95
C THR A 186 -5.45 -10.71 -1.15
N TYR A 187 -6.50 -11.49 -1.39
CA TYR A 187 -7.86 -10.98 -1.55
C TYR A 187 -8.59 -10.89 -0.19
N GLN A 188 -9.10 -9.71 0.16
CA GLN A 188 -9.93 -9.48 1.36
C GLN A 188 -11.41 -9.36 0.99
N ARG A 189 -12.29 -10.26 1.44
CA ARG A 189 -12.08 -11.50 2.20
C ARG A 189 -13.18 -12.50 1.82
N MET A 190 -12.89 -13.79 1.97
CA MET A 190 -13.92 -14.83 1.88
C MET A 190 -15.11 -14.53 2.81
N GLY A 191 -16.32 -14.70 2.28
CA GLY A 191 -17.58 -14.42 2.95
C GLY A 191 -18.75 -14.68 2.00
N ALA A 192 -19.98 -14.53 2.48
CA ALA A 192 -21.18 -14.78 1.68
C ALA A 192 -21.22 -13.92 0.39
N GLU A 193 -20.79 -12.65 0.49
CA GLU A 193 -20.71 -11.73 -0.65
C GLU A 193 -19.66 -12.18 -1.67
N PHE A 194 -18.50 -12.68 -1.21
CA PHE A 194 -17.42 -13.17 -2.06
C PHE A 194 -17.86 -14.35 -2.95
N PHE A 195 -18.66 -15.27 -2.40
CA PHE A 195 -19.22 -16.42 -3.11
C PHE A 195 -20.58 -16.12 -3.79
N SER A 196 -21.00 -14.86 -3.82
CA SER A 196 -22.26 -14.51 -4.47
C SER A 196 -22.19 -14.76 -5.99
N PRO A 197 -23.31 -15.11 -6.65
CA PRO A 197 -23.33 -15.33 -8.10
C PRO A 197 -22.86 -14.13 -8.92
N GLY A 198 -22.99 -12.90 -8.39
CA GLY A 198 -22.46 -11.69 -9.04
C GLY A 198 -20.95 -11.53 -8.90
N HIS A 199 -20.37 -11.91 -7.76
CA HIS A 199 -18.95 -11.69 -7.48
C HIS A 199 -18.04 -12.88 -7.81
N TRP A 200 -18.49 -14.13 -7.65
CA TRP A 200 -17.61 -15.29 -7.85
C TRP A 200 -17.03 -15.38 -9.28
N PRO A 201 -17.80 -15.19 -10.36
CA PRO A 201 -17.25 -15.21 -11.72
C PRO A 201 -16.17 -14.14 -11.96
N LEU A 202 -16.36 -12.96 -11.36
CA LEU A 202 -15.42 -11.84 -11.39
C LEU A 202 -14.08 -12.18 -10.72
N PHE A 203 -14.14 -12.82 -9.56
CA PHE A 203 -12.94 -13.30 -8.87
C PHE A 203 -12.20 -14.37 -9.67
N VAL A 204 -12.92 -15.31 -10.31
CA VAL A 204 -12.31 -16.33 -11.17
C VAL A 204 -11.59 -15.69 -12.36
N GLN A 205 -12.20 -14.68 -13.01
CA GLN A 205 -11.54 -13.92 -14.08
C GLN A 205 -10.28 -13.21 -13.59
N PHE A 206 -10.34 -12.60 -12.41
CA PHE A 206 -9.19 -11.96 -11.78
C PHE A 206 -8.02 -12.92 -11.53
N VAL A 207 -8.30 -14.09 -10.93
CA VAL A 207 -7.27 -15.11 -10.70
C VAL A 207 -6.67 -15.60 -12.02
N ARG A 208 -7.52 -15.88 -13.02
CA ARG A 208 -7.04 -16.34 -14.33
C ARG A 208 -6.04 -15.40 -14.96
N ALA A 209 -6.30 -14.09 -14.93
CA ALA A 209 -5.38 -13.18 -15.58
C ALA A 209 -4.24 -12.67 -14.67
N LEU A 210 -4.23 -13.03 -13.37
CA LEU A 210 -2.99 -13.00 -12.59
C LEU A 210 -2.03 -14.12 -13.01
N GLU A 211 -2.54 -15.32 -13.26
CA GLU A 211 -1.77 -16.51 -13.64
C GLU A 211 -1.39 -16.50 -15.14
N CYS A 212 -2.34 -16.12 -16.00
CA CYS A 212 -2.24 -16.11 -17.45
C CYS A 212 -2.46 -14.68 -18.01
N PRO A 213 -1.52 -13.74 -17.80
CA PRO A 213 -1.68 -12.36 -18.26
C PRO A 213 -1.73 -12.23 -19.79
N GLU A 214 -1.21 -13.22 -20.53
CA GLU A 214 -1.28 -13.26 -22.00
C GLU A 214 -2.71 -13.55 -22.51
N GLU A 215 -3.52 -14.27 -21.73
CA GLU A 215 -4.95 -14.54 -22.05
C GLU A 215 -5.86 -13.36 -21.70
N ALA A 216 -5.31 -12.32 -21.06
CA ALA A 216 -6.05 -11.15 -20.61
C ALA A 216 -6.22 -10.09 -21.71
N HIS A 217 -6.04 -10.45 -22.99
CA HIS A 217 -6.28 -9.54 -24.09
C HIS A 217 -7.76 -9.13 -24.11
N GLU A 218 -8.02 -7.84 -24.31
CA GLU A 218 -9.38 -7.28 -24.18
C GLU A 218 -10.40 -7.96 -25.11
N ASP A 219 -9.90 -8.53 -26.21
CA ASP A 219 -10.67 -9.23 -27.25
C ASP A 219 -11.04 -10.69 -26.88
N ASP A 220 -10.32 -11.32 -25.93
CA ASP A 220 -10.56 -12.71 -25.49
C ASP A 220 -11.45 -12.81 -24.24
N LEU A 221 -11.85 -11.67 -23.67
CA LEU A 221 -12.76 -11.63 -22.53
C LEU A 221 -14.21 -11.84 -23.01
N PRO A 222 -14.96 -12.81 -22.45
CA PRO A 222 -16.34 -13.06 -22.87
C PRO A 222 -17.16 -11.79 -22.74
N VAL A 223 -17.77 -11.35 -23.85
CA VAL A 223 -18.77 -10.28 -23.85
C VAL A 223 -19.91 -10.75 -22.97
N SER A 224 -19.99 -10.24 -21.75
CA SER A 224 -21.12 -10.54 -20.88
C SER A 224 -22.39 -10.11 -21.59
N ALA A 225 -23.21 -11.08 -21.99
CA ALA A 225 -24.52 -10.85 -22.58
C ALA A 225 -25.42 -10.21 -21.53
N GLY A 226 -25.36 -8.88 -21.44
CA GLY A 226 -26.13 -8.07 -20.51
C GLY A 226 -25.27 -7.22 -19.59
N GLY A 227 -24.61 -6.17 -20.13
CA GLY A 227 -24.16 -4.97 -19.39
C GLY A 227 -23.42 -5.16 -18.06
N GLY A 228 -22.88 -6.35 -17.80
CA GLY A 228 -22.54 -6.82 -16.47
C GLY A 228 -21.09 -6.55 -16.05
N GLU A 229 -20.85 -6.70 -14.76
CA GLU A 229 -19.58 -6.54 -14.06
C GLU A 229 -18.37 -7.16 -14.83
N ARG A 230 -17.23 -6.46 -14.84
CA ARG A 230 -16.02 -6.75 -15.63
C ARG A 230 -14.80 -6.37 -14.78
N LEU A 231 -13.96 -7.34 -14.43
CA LEU A 231 -12.60 -7.07 -13.94
C LEU A 231 -11.66 -7.10 -15.14
N THR A 232 -10.96 -6.00 -15.41
CA THR A 232 -9.79 -6.06 -16.31
C THR A 232 -8.54 -6.30 -15.48
N VAL A 233 -7.57 -6.97 -16.11
CA VAL A 233 -6.42 -7.58 -15.46
C VAL A 233 -5.16 -7.19 -16.25
N PRO A 234 -3.97 -7.14 -15.64
CA PRO A 234 -2.72 -6.76 -16.30
C PRO A 234 -2.50 -7.36 -17.70
N SER A 235 -2.59 -6.51 -18.72
CA SER A 235 -1.99 -6.78 -20.02
C SER A 235 -0.47 -6.85 -19.88
N ALA A 236 0.16 -7.87 -20.46
CA ALA A 236 1.60 -7.98 -20.51
C ALA A 236 2.18 -7.01 -21.54
N SER A 237 3.01 -6.07 -21.09
CA SER A 237 4.00 -5.46 -21.97
C SER A 237 5.16 -6.46 -22.13
N ALA A 238 5.36 -6.97 -23.35
CA ALA A 238 6.39 -7.95 -23.67
C ALA A 238 7.77 -7.56 -23.08
N PRO A 239 8.42 -8.44 -22.28
CA PRO A 239 9.82 -8.24 -21.91
C PRO A 239 10.71 -8.58 -23.12
N THR A 240 11.46 -7.58 -23.60
CA THR A 240 12.66 -7.84 -24.40
C THR A 240 13.73 -8.45 -23.50
N SER A 241 14.32 -9.57 -23.94
CA SER A 241 15.51 -10.28 -23.40
C SER A 241 15.24 -11.57 -22.62
N GLU A 242 15.77 -12.64 -23.20
CA GLU A 242 15.92 -14.03 -22.76
C GLU A 242 16.28 -14.25 -21.29
N ALA A 243 15.51 -15.11 -20.61
CA ALA A 243 16.01 -16.07 -19.62
C ALA A 243 14.92 -17.10 -19.29
N THR A 244 14.89 -18.19 -20.06
CA THR A 244 14.06 -19.37 -19.85
C THR A 244 14.35 -20.01 -18.48
N ARG A 245 13.33 -20.12 -17.62
CA ARG A 245 13.30 -21.12 -16.55
C ARG A 245 11.89 -21.69 -16.39
N THR A 246 11.70 -22.84 -17.00
CA THR A 246 10.58 -23.75 -16.81
C THR A 246 10.44 -24.15 -15.34
N ARG A 247 9.23 -24.02 -14.79
CA ARG A 247 8.78 -24.79 -13.62
C ARG A 247 7.50 -25.53 -14.02
N GLU A 248 7.64 -26.84 -14.21
CA GLU A 248 6.51 -27.76 -14.18
C GLU A 248 5.89 -27.74 -12.78
N VAL A 249 4.57 -27.66 -12.71
CA VAL A 249 3.80 -28.05 -11.53
C VAL A 249 2.80 -29.11 -11.97
N GLN A 250 3.03 -30.32 -11.48
CA GLN A 250 2.18 -31.49 -11.61
C GLN A 250 1.15 -31.44 -10.48
N THR A 251 -0.13 -31.56 -10.81
CA THR A 251 -1.23 -31.64 -9.84
C THR A 251 -1.62 -33.11 -9.64
N VAL A 252 -1.83 -33.52 -8.38
CA VAL A 252 -2.65 -34.70 -8.02
C VAL A 252 -4.08 -34.23 -7.81
#